data_AF-A0A3E0N5B8-F1
#
_entry.id   AF-A0A3E0N5B8-F1
#
_cell.length_a   1.000
_cell.length_b   1.000
_cell.length_c   1.000
_cell.angle_alpha   90.00
_cell.angle_beta   90.00
_cell.angle_gamma   90.00
#
_symmetry.space_group_name_H-M   'P 1'
#
loop_
_entity.id
_entity.type
_entity.pdbx_description
1 polymer ?
#
loop_
_entity_poly.entity_id
_entity_poly.type
_entity_poly.pdbx_seq_one_letter_code
_entity_poly.pdbx_strand_id
1 'polypeptide(L)'
;MNTLTHSFNLIEQHLDAGKSHHLLLPEKGDLTSEALQPERRLETPQRMRKHPTQDRSRMLVRSVRETVVDLALKQASGVPLSIKTISERSGVGHGSLYQYFNGFESILASVYEDFLVNNLRRSNVAPQLSQKVLIEKLLLLDEKFDSALGINHYVPLIETSGSHGRTIATLLTTYRPWNAVESGSRPYWQRLFDE
;
A
#
# COMPACT_ATOMS: atom_id res chain seq x y z
N MET A 1 -76.49 -2.38 -33.21
CA MET A 1 -75.22 -1.98 -32.58
C MET A 1 -74.32 -3.21 -32.64
N ASN A 2 -73.64 -3.45 -33.78
CA ASN A 2 -72.24 -3.07 -34.02
C ASN A 2 -71.36 -3.58 -32.86
N THR A 3 -70.53 -4.63 -32.97
CA THR A 3 -69.71 -5.09 -34.10
C THR A 3 -69.19 -6.52 -33.89
N LEU A 4 -69.29 -7.35 -34.96
CA LEU A 4 -68.29 -8.24 -35.59
C LEU A 4 -67.43 -9.16 -34.69
N THR A 5 -67.52 -10.50 -34.72
CA THR A 5 -67.44 -11.50 -35.81
C THR A 5 -66.01 -11.77 -36.31
N HIS A 6 -65.65 -13.07 -36.23
CA HIS A 6 -64.66 -13.85 -37.01
C HIS A 6 -63.23 -14.05 -36.50
N SER A 7 -63.02 -15.26 -35.95
CA SER A 7 -62.34 -16.39 -36.61
C SER A 7 -61.12 -16.13 -37.51
N PHE A 8 -59.99 -16.68 -37.05
CA PHE A 8 -58.90 -17.38 -37.77
C PHE A 8 -58.66 -17.08 -39.26
N ASN A 9 -57.44 -16.61 -39.56
CA ASN A 9 -56.68 -17.12 -40.70
C ASN A 9 -55.19 -17.24 -40.35
N LEU A 10 -54.66 -18.41 -40.66
CA LEU A 10 -53.28 -18.87 -40.60
C LEU A 10 -52.50 -18.27 -41.78
N ILE A 11 -51.38 -17.58 -41.53
CA ILE A 11 -50.27 -17.46 -42.49
C ILE A 11 -48.97 -17.58 -41.70
N GLU A 12 -48.19 -18.60 -42.04
CA GLU A 12 -46.86 -18.87 -41.50
C GLU A 12 -45.78 -17.91 -42.04
N GLN A 13 -44.60 -17.96 -41.39
CA GLN A 13 -43.25 -17.53 -41.83
C GLN A 13 -42.93 -16.05 -41.55
N HIS A 14 -41.83 -15.65 -40.89
CA HIS A 14 -40.48 -16.21 -40.77
C HIS A 14 -39.66 -15.47 -39.66
N LEU A 15 -38.72 -16.17 -38.99
CA LEU A 15 -37.51 -15.71 -38.23
C LEU A 15 -37.72 -14.81 -36.99
N ASP A 16 -37.09 -14.99 -35.83
CA ASP A 16 -35.87 -15.68 -35.44
C ASP A 16 -35.92 -16.02 -33.92
N ALA A 17 -35.23 -17.08 -33.51
CA ALA A 17 -35.43 -17.79 -32.25
C ALA A 17 -35.00 -17.01 -30.98
N GLY A 18 -35.95 -16.78 -30.07
CA GLY A 18 -35.69 -16.38 -28.69
C GLY A 18 -35.05 -17.52 -27.89
N LYS A 19 -33.80 -17.32 -27.44
CA LYS A 19 -33.11 -18.21 -26.51
C LYS A 19 -33.47 -17.80 -25.07
N SER A 20 -34.00 -18.77 -24.33
CA SER A 20 -34.34 -18.69 -22.91
C SER A 20 -33.17 -18.17 -22.05
N HIS A 21 -33.38 -17.06 -21.34
CA HIS A 21 -32.47 -16.59 -20.29
C HIS A 21 -32.65 -17.45 -19.03
N HIS A 22 -31.88 -18.53 -18.94
CA HIS A 22 -31.69 -19.22 -17.67
C HIS A 22 -30.87 -18.32 -16.74
N LEU A 23 -31.44 -17.90 -15.61
CA LEU A 23 -30.72 -17.24 -14.52
C LEU A 23 -29.64 -18.19 -14.00
N LEU A 24 -28.38 -17.92 -14.34
CA LEU A 24 -27.22 -18.49 -13.68
C LEU A 24 -26.89 -17.59 -12.47
N LEU A 25 -27.11 -18.13 -11.27
CA LEU A 25 -26.47 -17.65 -10.05
C LEU A 25 -24.94 -17.76 -10.27
N PRO A 26 -24.14 -16.74 -9.91
CA PRO A 26 -22.70 -16.91 -9.90
C PRO A 26 -22.32 -17.90 -8.78
N GLU A 27 -21.89 -19.09 -9.20
CA GLU A 27 -21.14 -20.03 -8.38
C GLU A 27 -19.90 -19.34 -7.80
N LYS A 28 -19.54 -19.74 -6.58
CA LYS A 28 -18.49 -19.22 -5.72
C LYS A 28 -17.26 -18.74 -6.51
N GLY A 29 -17.03 -17.43 -6.48
CA GLY A 29 -15.86 -16.81 -7.07
C GLY A 29 -14.56 -17.44 -6.57
N ASP A 30 -13.86 -18.04 -7.51
CA ASP A 30 -12.46 -18.45 -7.41
C ASP A 30 -11.61 -17.29 -6.89
N LEU A 31 -10.97 -17.50 -5.73
CA LEU A 31 -10.01 -16.60 -5.11
C LEU A 31 -8.62 -16.65 -5.78
N THR A 32 -8.57 -16.76 -7.11
CA THR A 32 -7.31 -16.80 -7.86
C THR A 32 -7.43 -16.01 -9.15
N SER A 33 -7.23 -14.70 -9.05
CA SER A 33 -6.89 -13.83 -10.20
C SER A 33 -5.91 -12.71 -9.85
N GLU A 34 -5.33 -12.70 -8.64
CA GLU A 34 -4.34 -11.69 -8.23
C GLU A 34 -2.89 -12.03 -8.64
N ALA A 35 -2.68 -13.22 -9.20
CA ALA A 35 -1.39 -13.68 -9.71
C ALA A 35 -1.31 -13.47 -11.22
N LEU A 36 -1.05 -12.22 -11.65
CA LEU A 36 -0.42 -11.81 -12.93
C LEU A 36 -0.76 -10.33 -13.19
N GLN A 37 -0.09 -9.42 -12.49
CA GLN A 37 0.00 -8.03 -12.94
C GLN A 37 1.47 -7.67 -13.17
N PRO A 38 1.91 -7.57 -14.43
CA PRO A 38 3.21 -7.02 -14.76
C PRO A 38 3.18 -5.50 -14.48
N GLU A 39 4.26 -4.97 -13.89
CA GLU A 39 4.51 -3.53 -13.75
C GLU A 39 3.39 -2.74 -13.04
N ARG A 40 3.11 -2.99 -11.76
CA ARG A 40 2.19 -2.14 -10.98
C ARG A 40 2.86 -0.80 -10.67
N ARG A 41 3.02 0.07 -11.68
CA ARG A 41 3.39 1.49 -11.53
C ARG A 41 2.22 2.20 -10.85
N LEU A 42 2.26 2.24 -9.53
CA LEU A 42 1.32 3.05 -8.76
C LEU A 42 1.65 4.53 -9.03
N GLU A 43 0.67 5.34 -9.45
CA GLU A 43 0.90 6.79 -9.59
C GLU A 43 1.13 7.47 -8.23
N THR A 44 0.74 6.81 -7.14
CA THR A 44 0.99 7.25 -5.75
C THR A 44 1.19 6.05 -4.83
N PRO A 45 2.09 6.13 -3.83
CA PRO A 45 2.29 5.10 -2.83
C PRO A 45 0.95 4.77 -2.16
N GLN A 46 0.63 3.48 -2.09
CA GLN A 46 -0.56 3.04 -1.36
C GLN A 46 -0.41 3.42 0.11
N ARG A 47 -1.47 3.99 0.69
CA ARG A 47 -1.40 4.52 2.04
C ARG A 47 -1.93 3.53 3.05
N MET A 48 -1.59 3.77 4.30
CA MET A 48 -2.27 3.13 5.41
C MET A 48 -3.79 3.38 5.30
N ARG A 49 -4.56 2.31 5.46
CA ARG A 49 -6.02 2.34 5.47
C ARG A 49 -6.56 3.04 6.71
N LYS A 50 -5.91 2.81 7.86
CA LYS A 50 -6.31 3.35 9.16
C LYS A 50 -5.07 3.71 9.97
N HIS A 51 -5.15 4.79 10.74
CA HIS A 51 -4.12 5.14 11.71
C HIS A 51 -4.46 4.57 13.10
N PRO A 52 -3.52 3.92 13.78
CA PRO A 52 -3.75 3.43 15.13
C PRO A 52 -3.83 4.60 16.14
N THR A 53 -4.84 4.56 17.01
CA THR A 53 -5.09 5.59 18.04
C THR A 53 -4.95 5.08 19.47
N GLN A 54 -4.87 3.76 19.66
CA GLN A 54 -4.71 3.11 20.97
C GLN A 54 -3.35 2.44 21.07
N ASP A 55 -2.80 2.29 22.27
CA ASP A 55 -1.43 1.75 22.46
C ASP A 55 -1.27 0.36 21.86
N ARG A 56 -2.25 -0.53 22.05
CA ARG A 56 -2.20 -1.87 21.47
C ARG A 56 -2.10 -1.85 19.95
N SER A 57 -2.86 -0.98 19.28
CA SER A 57 -2.81 -0.88 17.82
C SER A 57 -1.56 -0.18 17.32
N ARG A 58 -1.00 0.77 18.09
CA ARG A 58 0.30 1.37 17.80
C ARG A 58 1.43 0.34 17.84
N MET A 59 1.47 -0.48 18.90
CA MET A 59 2.45 -1.56 19.04
C MET A 59 2.35 -2.58 17.90
N LEU A 60 1.13 -2.89 17.45
CA LEU A 60 0.91 -3.78 16.31
C LEU A 60 1.51 -3.21 15.02
N VAL A 61 1.16 -1.98 14.67
CA VAL A 61 1.67 -1.32 13.45
C VAL A 61 3.20 -1.17 13.52
N ARG A 62 3.73 -0.86 14.70
CA ARG A 62 5.17 -0.83 14.95
C ARG A 62 5.82 -2.19 14.72
N SER A 63 5.30 -3.26 15.34
CA SER A 63 5.84 -4.63 15.18
C SER A 63 5.90 -5.03 13.70
N VAL A 64 4.87 -4.69 12.92
CA VAL A 64 4.85 -4.91 11.47
C VAL A 64 5.99 -4.17 10.77
N ARG A 65 6.15 -2.86 11.03
CA ARG A 65 7.22 -2.04 10.42
C ARG A 65 8.62 -2.51 10.81
N GLU A 66 8.84 -2.85 12.08
CA GLU A 66 10.10 -3.41 12.58
C GLU A 66 10.41 -4.75 11.92
N THR A 67 9.42 -5.62 11.78
CA THR A 67 9.55 -6.92 11.12
C THR A 67 9.93 -6.78 9.65
N VAL A 68 9.34 -5.83 8.93
CA VAL A 68 9.67 -5.55 7.53
C VAL A 68 11.14 -5.17 7.37
N VAL A 69 11.63 -4.27 8.25
CA VAL A 69 13.03 -3.88 8.27
C VAL A 69 13.95 -5.06 8.59
N ASP A 70 13.58 -5.88 9.58
CA ASP A 70 14.36 -7.07 9.95
C ASP A 70 14.42 -8.12 8.84
N LEU A 71 13.34 -8.27 8.08
CA LEU A 71 13.28 -9.16 6.94
C LEU A 71 14.10 -8.64 5.76
N ALA A 72 14.10 -7.32 5.52
CA ALA A 72 14.93 -6.69 4.49
C ALA A 72 16.43 -6.94 4.71
N LEU A 73 16.89 -6.83 5.97
CA LEU A 73 18.28 -7.16 6.34
C LEU A 73 18.63 -8.64 6.12
N LYS A 74 17.63 -9.53 6.13
CA LYS A 74 17.79 -10.98 6.01
C LYS A 74 17.51 -11.52 4.61
N GLN A 75 17.31 -10.66 3.60
CA GLN A 75 17.01 -11.11 2.24
C GLN A 75 18.14 -11.98 1.65
N ALA A 76 19.40 -11.67 1.96
CA ALA A 76 20.54 -12.49 1.56
C ALA A 76 20.47 -13.94 2.11
N SER A 77 19.70 -14.17 3.18
CA SER A 77 19.44 -15.50 3.75
C SER A 77 18.27 -16.24 3.07
N GLY A 78 17.73 -15.70 1.98
CA GLY A 78 16.65 -16.31 1.18
C GLY A 78 15.26 -16.21 1.79
N VAL A 79 15.06 -15.40 2.84
CA VAL A 79 13.75 -15.19 3.45
C VAL A 79 12.97 -14.16 2.64
N PRO A 80 11.81 -14.51 2.05
CA PRO A 80 11.08 -13.59 1.20
C PRO A 80 10.41 -12.49 2.02
N LEU A 81 10.52 -11.25 1.54
CA LEU A 81 9.79 -10.11 2.08
C LEU A 81 8.36 -10.14 1.52
N SER A 82 7.43 -10.74 2.26
CA SER A 82 6.04 -10.91 1.84
C SER A 82 5.06 -10.67 3.00
N ILE A 83 3.79 -10.38 2.70
CA ILE A 83 2.74 -10.21 3.73
C ILE A 83 2.66 -11.44 4.65
N LYS A 84 2.76 -12.65 4.06
CA LYS A 84 2.73 -13.90 4.81
C LYS A 84 3.89 -13.96 5.81
N THR A 85 5.12 -13.74 5.34
CA THR A 85 6.31 -13.76 6.21
C THR A 85 6.23 -12.69 7.29
N ILE A 86 5.77 -11.48 6.95
CA ILE A 86 5.60 -10.37 7.89
C ILE A 86 4.59 -10.75 8.98
N SER A 87 3.44 -11.29 8.61
CA SER A 87 2.40 -11.76 9.52
C SER A 87 2.93 -12.80 10.50
N GLU A 88 3.62 -13.82 9.98
CA GLU A 88 4.22 -14.91 10.77
C GLU A 88 5.29 -14.40 11.75
N ARG A 89 6.18 -13.50 11.31
CA ARG A 89 7.32 -13.02 12.10
C ARG A 89 6.97 -11.92 13.09
N SER A 90 5.99 -11.07 12.76
CA SER A 90 5.51 -10.00 13.65
C SER A 90 4.53 -10.52 14.73
N GLY A 91 4.01 -11.74 14.57
CA GLY A 91 2.93 -12.28 15.39
C GLY A 91 1.57 -11.60 15.16
N VAL A 92 1.43 -10.84 14.07
CA VAL A 92 0.22 -10.08 13.74
C VAL A 92 -0.55 -10.82 12.66
N GLY A 93 -1.75 -11.30 12.99
CA GLY A 93 -2.60 -12.00 12.04
C GLY A 93 -3.00 -11.12 10.83
N HIS A 94 -3.18 -11.77 9.67
CA HIS A 94 -3.54 -11.12 8.40
C HIS A 94 -4.75 -10.16 8.51
N GLY A 95 -5.81 -10.56 9.22
CA GLY A 95 -6.98 -9.70 9.42
C GLY A 95 -6.67 -8.39 10.14
N SER A 96 -5.77 -8.42 11.12
CA SER A 96 -5.33 -7.20 11.82
C SER A 96 -4.39 -6.36 10.96
N LEU A 97 -3.51 -6.98 10.17
CA LEU A 97 -2.70 -6.29 9.17
C LEU A 97 -3.58 -5.51 8.20
N TYR A 98 -4.57 -6.16 7.59
CA TYR A 98 -5.48 -5.54 6.61
C TYR A 98 -6.42 -4.48 7.20
N GLN A 99 -6.53 -4.40 8.52
CA GLN A 99 -7.22 -3.31 9.19
C GLN A 99 -6.48 -1.97 9.04
N TYR A 100 -5.13 -2.00 8.98
CA TYR A 100 -4.28 -0.81 8.92
C TYR A 100 -3.63 -0.61 7.55
N PHE A 101 -3.43 -1.69 6.79
CA PHE A 101 -2.70 -1.68 5.52
C PHE A 101 -3.57 -2.24 4.39
N ASN A 102 -3.54 -1.61 3.22
CA ASN A 102 -4.25 -2.10 2.02
C ASN A 102 -3.52 -3.28 1.37
N GLY A 103 -2.23 -3.43 1.65
CA GLY A 103 -1.38 -4.48 1.11
C GLY A 103 0.09 -4.19 1.40
N PHE A 104 0.96 -4.96 0.77
CA PHE A 104 2.40 -4.90 0.95
C PHE A 104 2.98 -3.50 0.70
N GLU A 105 2.58 -2.88 -0.42
CA GLU A 105 3.00 -1.52 -0.79
C GLU A 105 2.68 -0.49 0.29
N SER A 106 1.51 -0.59 0.92
CA SER A 106 1.15 0.33 2.01
C SER A 106 1.94 0.12 3.29
N ILE A 107 2.49 -1.09 3.50
CA ILE A 107 3.40 -1.36 4.60
C ILE A 107 4.74 -0.68 4.31
N LEU A 108 5.28 -0.87 3.09
CA LEU A 108 6.53 -0.23 2.67
C LEU A 108 6.42 1.30 2.74
N ALA A 109 5.42 1.89 2.09
CA ALA A 109 5.17 3.33 2.13
C ALA A 109 5.17 3.88 3.56
N SER A 110 4.58 3.14 4.50
CA SER A 110 4.54 3.52 5.91
C SER A 110 5.93 3.61 6.57
N VAL A 111 6.91 2.82 6.12
CA VAL A 111 8.30 2.88 6.58
C VAL A 111 9.05 4.05 5.95
N TYR A 112 8.90 4.27 4.65
CA TYR A 112 9.51 5.42 3.96
C TYR A 112 9.02 6.74 4.54
N GLU A 113 7.72 6.84 4.76
CA GLU A 113 7.09 8.01 5.31
C GLU A 113 7.52 8.28 6.75
N ASP A 114 7.66 7.24 7.57
CA ASP A 114 8.19 7.37 8.93
C ASP A 114 9.63 7.89 8.90
N PHE A 115 10.48 7.32 8.04
CA PHE A 115 11.84 7.80 7.80
C PHE A 115 11.86 9.28 7.39
N LEU A 116 11.06 9.67 6.40
CA LEU A 116 10.99 11.03 5.89
C LEU A 116 10.52 12.01 6.97
N VAL A 117 9.43 11.67 7.67
CA VAL A 117 8.89 12.54 8.72
C VAL A 117 9.93 12.76 9.82
N ASN A 118 10.66 11.73 10.24
CA ASN A 118 11.67 11.84 11.29
C ASN A 118 12.89 12.66 10.87
N ASN A 119 13.29 12.65 9.59
CA ASN A 119 14.47 13.38 9.11
C ASN A 119 14.16 14.79 8.58
N LEU A 120 12.92 15.04 8.16
CA LEU A 120 12.48 16.35 7.65
C LEU A 120 11.84 17.22 8.74
N ARG A 121 11.26 16.63 9.79
CA ARG A 121 10.78 17.43 10.93
C ARG A 121 12.00 18.00 11.65
N ARG A 122 12.02 19.33 11.77
CA ARG A 122 13.01 20.04 12.56
C ARG A 122 12.84 19.64 14.03
N SER A 123 13.71 18.78 14.54
CA SER A 123 13.83 18.52 15.98
C SER A 123 14.94 19.42 16.55
N ASN A 124 14.80 19.85 17.81
CA ASN A 124 15.88 20.57 18.51
C ASN A 124 17.05 19.64 18.91
N VAL A 125 16.97 18.35 18.60
CA VAL A 125 17.83 17.30 19.16
C VAL A 125 18.88 16.81 18.15
N ALA A 126 18.62 16.91 16.84
CA ALA A 126 19.57 16.51 15.80
C ALA A 126 19.49 17.40 14.55
N PRO A 127 20.62 17.61 13.83
CA PRO A 127 20.61 18.31 12.56
C PRO A 127 19.80 17.52 11.51
N GLN A 128 19.02 18.24 10.69
CA GLN A 128 18.32 17.63 9.55
C GLN A 128 19.33 17.11 8.53
N LEU A 129 19.06 15.94 7.95
CA LEU A 129 19.87 15.40 6.84
C LEU A 129 19.85 16.37 5.66
N SER A 130 20.95 16.50 4.93
CA SER A 130 20.93 17.26 3.68
C SER A 130 20.05 16.54 2.64
N GLN A 131 19.51 17.31 1.68
CA GLN A 131 18.70 16.77 0.59
C GLN A 131 19.39 15.62 -0.15
N LYS A 132 20.69 15.76 -0.42
CA LYS A 132 21.51 14.73 -1.06
C LYS A 132 21.51 13.42 -0.25
N VAL A 133 21.80 13.48 1.05
CA VAL A 133 21.85 12.31 1.92
C VAL A 133 20.46 11.68 2.09
N LEU A 134 19.40 12.49 2.12
CA LEU A 134 18.04 11.99 2.19
C LEU A 134 17.67 11.19 0.93
N ILE A 135 18.03 11.69 -0.25
CA ILE A 135 17.82 11.00 -1.53
C ILE A 135 18.63 9.70 -1.58
N GLU A 136 19.92 9.71 -1.22
CA GLU A 136 20.75 8.50 -1.17
C GLU A 136 20.12 7.41 -0.28
N LYS A 137 19.62 7.79 0.89
CA LYS A 137 18.94 6.86 1.80
C LYS A 137 17.62 6.33 1.23
N LEU A 138 16.85 7.14 0.50
CA LEU A 138 15.63 6.67 -0.17
C LEU A 138 15.92 5.63 -1.25
N LEU A 139 16.98 5.84 -2.04
CA LEU A 139 17.41 4.88 -3.06
C LEU A 139 17.94 3.58 -2.44
N LEU A 140 18.61 3.68 -1.28
CA LEU A 140 18.99 2.50 -0.51
C LEU A 140 17.78 1.75 0.05
N LEU A 141 16.71 2.45 0.46
CA LEU A 141 15.45 1.78 0.84
C LEU A 141 14.83 1.05 -0.36
N ASP A 142 14.87 1.65 -1.55
CA ASP A 142 14.39 1.02 -2.80
C ASP A 142 15.14 -0.29 -3.07
N GLU A 143 16.47 -0.28 -2.94
CA GLU A 143 17.28 -1.49 -3.04
C GLU A 143 16.93 -2.52 -1.96
N LYS A 144 16.90 -2.12 -0.68
CA LYS A 144 16.67 -3.03 0.45
C LYS A 144 15.26 -3.64 0.46
N PHE A 145 14.28 -2.96 -0.11
CA PHE A 145 12.90 -3.44 -0.17
C PHE A 145 12.50 -4.01 -1.53
N ASP A 146 13.40 -4.00 -2.52
CA ASP A 146 13.09 -4.30 -3.93
C ASP A 146 11.85 -3.53 -4.39
N SER A 147 11.89 -2.21 -4.18
CA SER A 147 10.79 -1.29 -4.47
C SER A 147 11.28 -0.09 -5.27
N ALA A 148 10.36 0.71 -5.79
CA ALA A 148 10.69 1.96 -6.50
C ALA A 148 9.95 3.18 -5.90
N LEU A 149 9.60 3.11 -4.61
CA LEU A 149 8.84 4.18 -3.96
C LEU A 149 9.67 5.45 -3.77
N GLY A 150 10.95 5.29 -3.43
CA GLY A 150 11.92 6.37 -3.31
C GLY A 150 12.04 7.13 -4.62
N ILE A 151 12.51 6.46 -5.66
CA ILE A 151 12.77 7.05 -6.97
C ILE A 151 11.52 7.61 -7.65
N ASN A 152 10.37 6.94 -7.54
CA ASN A 152 9.17 7.36 -8.28
C ASN A 152 8.32 8.41 -7.55
N HIS A 153 8.41 8.51 -6.22
CA HIS A 153 7.49 9.36 -5.45
C HIS A 153 8.21 10.33 -4.51
N TYR A 154 9.10 9.82 -3.66
CA TYR A 154 9.65 10.63 -2.59
C TYR A 154 10.81 11.52 -3.05
N VAL A 155 11.66 11.04 -3.96
CA VAL A 155 12.73 11.84 -4.57
C VAL A 155 12.17 13.03 -5.37
N PRO A 156 11.21 12.83 -6.32
CA PRO A 156 10.59 13.96 -7.03
C PRO A 156 9.91 14.95 -6.07
N LEU A 157 9.28 14.47 -5.00
CA LEU A 157 8.67 15.32 -3.97
C LEU A 157 9.71 16.22 -3.28
N ILE A 158 10.87 15.67 -2.94
CA ILE A 158 11.96 16.41 -2.30
C ILE A 158 12.54 17.45 -3.26
N GLU A 159 12.83 17.07 -4.50
CA GLU A 159 13.40 17.93 -5.53
C GLU A 159 12.49 19.10 -5.89
N THR A 160 11.20 18.82 -6.13
CA THR A 160 10.20 19.85 -6.50
C THR A 160 9.88 20.81 -5.36
N SER A 161 9.91 20.34 -4.11
CA SER A 161 9.61 21.19 -2.94
C SER A 161 10.72 22.23 -2.64
N GLY A 162 11.97 21.91 -2.98
CA GLY A 162 13.14 22.77 -2.82
C GLY A 162 13.51 23.15 -1.38
N SER A 163 12.83 22.60 -0.36
CA SER A 163 13.16 22.79 1.06
C SER A 163 12.49 21.73 1.93
N HIS A 164 13.13 21.31 3.02
CA HIS A 164 12.56 20.32 3.93
C HIS A 164 11.20 20.75 4.49
N GLY A 165 11.04 22.04 4.81
CA GLY A 165 9.79 22.59 5.33
C GLY A 165 8.62 22.41 4.37
N ARG A 166 8.83 22.62 3.06
CA ARG A 166 7.80 22.36 2.05
C ARG A 166 7.60 20.87 1.83
N THR A 167 8.66 20.08 1.76
CA THR A 167 8.57 18.62 1.61
C THR A 167 7.74 18.01 2.74
N ILE A 168 8.02 18.35 4.00
CA ILE A 168 7.26 17.82 5.14
C ILE A 168 5.82 18.33 5.15
N ALA A 169 5.58 19.59 4.79
CA ALA A 169 4.22 20.12 4.67
C ALA A 169 3.42 19.31 3.64
N THR A 170 3.96 19.12 2.44
CA THR A 170 3.34 18.32 1.38
C THR A 170 3.18 16.85 1.81
N LEU A 171 4.17 16.28 2.49
CA LEU A 171 4.07 14.91 3.02
C LEU A 171 2.88 14.77 3.98
N LEU A 172 2.77 15.69 4.94
CA LEU A 172 1.73 15.69 5.97
C LEU A 172 0.33 16.02 5.41
N THR A 173 0.22 16.85 4.37
CA THR A 173 -1.09 17.23 3.80
C THR A 173 -1.54 16.25 2.73
N THR A 174 -0.65 15.91 1.79
CA THR A 174 -0.92 15.02 0.67
C THR A 174 -0.98 13.60 1.17
N TYR A 175 0.08 13.05 1.74
CA TYR A 175 0.19 11.61 2.06
C TYR A 175 -0.40 11.27 3.42
N ARG A 176 -0.40 12.23 4.36
CA ARG A 176 -0.91 12.06 5.73
C ARG A 176 -0.32 10.81 6.38
N PRO A 177 1.01 10.71 6.49
CA PRO A 177 1.64 9.53 7.06
C PRO A 177 1.25 9.36 8.52
N TRP A 178 1.09 8.11 8.95
CA TRP A 178 1.06 7.83 10.38
C TRP A 178 2.48 7.89 10.92
N ASN A 179 2.74 8.93 11.72
CA ASN A 179 3.97 9.05 12.47
C ASN A 179 3.74 8.55 13.90
N ALA A 180 4.42 7.47 14.26
CA ALA A 180 4.53 7.07 15.65
C ALA A 180 5.46 8.08 16.32
N VAL A 181 4.91 9.07 17.04
CA VAL A 181 5.75 9.95 17.86
C VAL A 181 6.32 9.10 18.99
N GLU A 182 7.41 8.40 18.73
CA GLU A 182 8.07 7.55 19.70
C GLU A 182 9.37 8.19 20.18
N SER A 183 9.50 8.21 21.51
CA SER A 183 10.64 8.72 22.27
C SER A 183 11.73 7.64 22.44
N GLY A 184 11.95 6.80 21.42
CA GLY A 184 13.04 5.82 21.42
C GLY A 184 14.37 6.49 21.08
N SER A 185 15.49 6.01 21.65
CA SER A 185 16.83 6.55 21.35
C SER A 185 17.23 6.35 19.89
N ARG A 186 16.60 5.41 19.17
CA ARG A 186 16.95 5.05 17.80
C ARG A 186 15.76 4.54 16.99
N PRO A 187 15.44 5.13 15.83
CA PRO A 187 14.40 4.60 14.93
C PRO A 187 14.77 3.22 14.37
N TYR A 188 13.78 2.33 14.24
CA TYR A 188 13.99 0.93 13.83
C TYR A 188 14.63 0.79 12.43
N TRP A 189 14.24 1.66 11.49
CA TRP A 189 14.75 1.68 10.11
C TRP A 189 16.21 2.11 10.03
N GLN A 190 16.79 2.69 11.09
CA GLN A 190 18.17 3.16 11.05
C GLN A 190 19.18 2.01 10.90
N ARG A 191 18.79 0.78 11.27
CA ARG A 191 19.59 -0.44 11.06
C ARG A 191 19.82 -0.76 9.58
N LEU A 192 18.98 -0.28 8.67
CA LEU A 192 19.16 -0.44 7.22
C LEU A 192 20.34 0.36 6.66
N PHE A 193 20.86 1.31 7.43
CA PHE A 193 21.87 2.27 6.99
C PHE A 193 23.23 2.13 7.68
N ASP A 194 23.36 1.15 8.58
CA ASP A 194 24.56 0.91 9.39
C ASP A 194 25.45 -0.21 8.85
N GLU A 195 24.99 -0.94 7.84
CA GLU A 195 25.76 -1.97 7.11
C GLU A 195 26.66 -1.34 6.05
#